data_AF-A0A3P6QKJ1-F1
#
_entry.id   AF-A0A3P6QKJ1-F1
#
_cell.length_a   1.000
_cell.length_b   1.000
_cell.length_c   1.000
_cell.angle_alpha   90.00
_cell.angle_beta   90.00
_cell.angle_gamma   90.00
#
_symmetry.space_group_name_H-M   'P 1'
#
loop_
_entity.id
_entity.type
_entity.pdbx_description
1 polymer ?
#
loop_
_entity_poly.entity_id
_entity_poly.type
_entity_poly.pdbx_seq_one_letter_code
_entity_poly.pdbx_strand_id
1 'polypeptide(L)'
;MDKDSENVAIGTSPGYIKAAFYLSNAINQTANPCSDFFAYACGRWISDHPIPSDLATYGVFASIREKVAREMKELYEAKKVTGSKAMDSVKTIFEACMAAGGKRNLLGRQIVEAVEFLGYWPVIHGSRWSEKKFELTELMIRVAQSRYVDTLISVYASPDQKNVSRRLIHIDQGSLGLGAGAQKYYLDEKRYEKQLKAYKKYITDMVIYQISDVFGMYG
;
A
#
# COMPACT_ATOMS: atom_id res chain seq x y z
N MET A 1 7.01 -52.44 -13.52
CA MET A 1 7.41 -53.28 -12.37
C MET A 1 7.06 -52.48 -11.13
N ASP A 2 5.78 -52.52 -10.77
CA ASP A 2 5.26 -52.00 -9.51
C ASP A 2 5.78 -52.90 -8.38
N LYS A 3 6.64 -52.35 -7.54
CA LYS A 3 6.83 -52.81 -6.18
C LYS A 3 6.56 -51.60 -5.29
N ASP A 4 5.69 -51.80 -4.31
CA ASP A 4 5.24 -50.85 -3.29
C ASP A 4 3.86 -50.22 -3.55
N SER A 5 2.85 -51.07 -3.80
CA SER A 5 1.50 -50.75 -3.32
C SER A 5 1.47 -50.93 -1.80
N GLU A 6 2.14 -50.06 -1.06
CA GLU A 6 1.87 -49.91 0.37
C GLU A 6 0.39 -49.52 0.51
N ASN A 7 -0.34 -50.17 1.41
CA ASN A 7 -1.67 -49.74 1.81
C ASN A 7 -1.54 -48.39 2.53
N VAL A 8 -1.44 -47.30 1.76
CA VAL A 8 -1.38 -45.95 2.31
C VAL A 8 -2.73 -45.66 2.96
N ALA A 9 -2.72 -45.46 4.28
CA ALA A 9 -3.92 -45.06 5.01
C ALA A 9 -4.41 -43.68 4.48
N ILE A 10 -5.60 -43.66 3.87
CA ILE A 10 -6.19 -42.43 3.35
C ILE A 10 -6.79 -41.63 4.51
N GLY A 11 -6.23 -40.45 4.79
CA GLY A 11 -6.77 -39.53 5.77
C GLY A 11 -8.06 -38.86 5.28
N THR A 12 -9.18 -39.08 5.98
CA THR A 12 -10.51 -38.56 5.62
C THR A 12 -11.02 -37.48 6.57
N SER A 13 -10.15 -36.89 7.39
CA SER A 13 -10.52 -35.78 8.26
C SER A 13 -11.04 -34.59 7.43
N PRO A 14 -11.92 -33.74 8.00
CA PRO A 14 -12.41 -32.55 7.30
C PRO A 14 -11.28 -31.64 6.78
N GLY A 15 -10.16 -31.57 7.50
CA GLY A 15 -8.96 -30.83 7.08
C GLY A 15 -8.31 -31.41 5.83
N TYR A 16 -8.17 -32.74 5.75
CA TYR A 16 -7.59 -33.41 4.58
C TYR A 16 -8.49 -33.30 3.35
N ILE A 17 -9.80 -33.44 3.50
CA ILE A 17 -10.75 -33.26 2.39
C ILE A 17 -10.65 -31.84 1.83
N LYS A 18 -10.59 -30.83 2.72
CA LYS A 18 -10.46 -29.42 2.31
C LYS A 18 -9.12 -29.13 1.63
N ALA A 19 -8.02 -29.66 2.15
CA ALA A 19 -6.70 -29.50 1.54
C ALA A 19 -6.63 -30.17 0.14
N ALA A 20 -7.13 -31.40 0.03
CA ALA A 20 -7.18 -32.13 -1.23
C ALA A 20 -8.03 -31.40 -2.28
N PHE A 21 -9.15 -30.80 -1.87
CA PHE A 21 -9.98 -29.97 -2.74
C PHE A 21 -9.21 -28.75 -3.28
N TYR A 22 -8.51 -28.00 -2.43
CA TYR A 22 -7.73 -26.85 -2.90
C TYR A 22 -6.60 -27.25 -3.85
N LEU A 23 -5.87 -28.32 -3.54
CA LEU A 23 -4.78 -28.81 -4.40
C LEU A 23 -5.31 -29.30 -5.75
N SER A 24 -6.38 -30.09 -5.76
CA SER A 24 -6.95 -30.66 -6.99
C SER A 24 -7.52 -29.59 -7.93
N ASN A 25 -7.97 -28.46 -7.38
CA ASN A 25 -8.44 -27.32 -8.19
C ASN A 25 -7.30 -26.40 -8.66
N ALA A 26 -6.10 -26.49 -8.09
CA ALA A 26 -4.95 -25.70 -8.52
C ALA A 26 -4.08 -26.45 -9.54
N ILE A 27 -3.98 -27.78 -9.41
CA ILE A 27 -3.12 -28.63 -10.23
C ILE A 27 -3.64 -28.70 -11.67
N ASN A 28 -2.73 -28.51 -12.62
CA ASN A 28 -2.89 -28.83 -14.02
C ASN A 28 -2.18 -30.15 -14.35
N GLN A 29 -2.94 -31.24 -14.44
CA GLN A 29 -2.42 -32.58 -14.72
C GLN A 29 -1.86 -32.74 -16.16
N THR A 30 -2.11 -31.79 -17.05
CA THR A 30 -1.57 -31.84 -18.42
C THR A 30 -0.13 -31.33 -18.52
N ALA A 31 0.35 -30.58 -17.51
CA ALA A 31 1.72 -30.11 -17.46
C ALA A 31 2.64 -31.16 -16.83
N ASN A 32 3.84 -31.34 -17.37
CA ASN A 32 4.82 -32.28 -16.81
C ASN A 32 5.50 -31.67 -15.55
N PRO A 33 5.30 -32.25 -14.35
CA PRO A 33 5.86 -31.71 -13.11
C PRO A 33 7.40 -31.72 -13.08
N CYS A 34 8.06 -32.61 -13.83
CA CYS A 34 9.53 -32.68 -13.90
C CYS A 34 10.12 -31.60 -14.81
N SER A 35 9.31 -30.98 -15.68
CA SER A 35 9.74 -29.93 -16.61
C SER A 35 9.36 -28.54 -16.12
N ASP A 36 8.12 -28.38 -15.65
CA ASP A 36 7.62 -27.13 -15.10
C ASP A 36 6.65 -27.43 -13.94
N PHE A 37 7.22 -27.50 -12.73
CA PHE A 37 6.45 -27.75 -11.53
C PHE A 37 5.48 -26.60 -11.20
N PHE A 38 5.77 -25.37 -11.64
CA PHE A 38 4.89 -24.22 -11.41
C PHE A 38 3.64 -24.33 -12.28
N ALA A 39 3.80 -24.63 -13.57
CA ALA A 39 2.66 -24.89 -14.46
C ALA A 39 1.83 -26.09 -14.00
N TYR A 40 2.48 -27.16 -13.52
CA TYR A 40 1.78 -28.31 -12.93
C TYR A 40 1.02 -27.96 -11.66
N ALA A 41 1.66 -27.32 -10.68
CA ALA A 41 1.04 -27.08 -9.37
C ALA A 41 0.03 -25.94 -9.35
N CYS A 42 0.19 -24.93 -10.23
CA CYS A 42 -0.59 -23.69 -10.19
C CYS A 42 -1.34 -23.38 -11.49
N GLY A 43 -1.09 -24.11 -12.58
CA GLY A 43 -1.58 -23.75 -13.91
C GLY A 43 -3.10 -23.62 -14.01
N ARG A 44 -3.84 -24.50 -13.34
CA ARG A 44 -5.31 -24.41 -13.31
C ARG A 44 -5.77 -23.22 -12.48
N TRP A 45 -5.14 -22.99 -11.33
CA TRP A 45 -5.46 -21.83 -10.49
C TRP A 45 -5.30 -20.51 -11.27
N ILE A 46 -4.21 -20.34 -12.00
CA ILE A 46 -3.93 -19.13 -12.79
C ILE A 46 -5.00 -18.93 -13.89
N SER A 47 -5.40 -20.00 -14.56
CA SER A 47 -6.45 -19.96 -15.58
C SER A 47 -7.79 -19.52 -15.00
N ASP A 48 -8.14 -20.01 -13.81
CA ASP A 48 -9.44 -19.76 -13.19
C ASP A 48 -9.50 -18.43 -12.42
N HIS A 49 -8.37 -17.76 -12.19
CA HIS A 49 -8.25 -16.54 -11.37
C HIS A 49 -7.50 -15.43 -12.12
N PRO A 50 -8.13 -14.83 -13.15
CA PRO A 50 -7.54 -13.69 -13.84
C PRO A 50 -7.32 -12.52 -12.88
N ILE A 51 -6.29 -11.71 -13.14
CA ILE A 51 -5.98 -10.53 -12.32
C ILE A 51 -7.15 -9.54 -12.40
N PRO A 52 -7.81 -9.21 -11.27
CA PRO A 52 -8.86 -8.20 -11.25
C PRO A 52 -8.36 -6.83 -11.74
N SER A 53 -9.23 -6.02 -12.34
CA SER A 53 -8.85 -4.75 -12.98
C SER A 53 -8.28 -3.70 -12.01
N ASP A 54 -8.57 -3.83 -10.72
CA ASP A 54 -8.12 -2.95 -9.65
C ASP A 54 -6.82 -3.43 -8.97
N LEU A 55 -6.27 -4.59 -9.39
CA LEU A 55 -5.05 -5.17 -8.83
C LEU A 55 -3.95 -5.25 -9.89
N ALA A 56 -2.70 -5.00 -9.47
CA ALA A 56 -1.52 -5.18 -10.33
C ALA A 56 -1.06 -6.65 -10.39
N THR A 57 -1.35 -7.43 -9.35
CA THR A 57 -0.94 -8.83 -9.22
C THR A 57 -2.02 -9.61 -8.48
N TYR A 58 -2.25 -10.86 -8.86
CA TYR A 58 -3.21 -11.71 -8.18
C TYR A 58 -2.64 -13.11 -7.92
N GLY A 59 -2.86 -13.59 -6.70
CA GLY A 59 -2.30 -14.82 -6.17
C GLY A 59 -3.07 -15.25 -4.94
N VAL A 60 -2.75 -16.43 -4.39
CA VAL A 60 -3.41 -16.98 -3.20
C VAL A 60 -3.36 -16.03 -2.00
N PHE A 61 -2.25 -15.30 -1.81
CA PHE A 61 -2.16 -14.30 -0.73
C PHE A 61 -3.09 -13.11 -0.96
N ALA A 62 -3.26 -12.66 -2.21
CA ALA A 62 -4.19 -11.57 -2.54
C ALA A 62 -5.63 -12.03 -2.30
N SER A 63 -6.01 -13.23 -2.75
CA SER A 63 -7.38 -13.74 -2.56
C SER A 63 -7.72 -13.95 -1.07
N ILE A 64 -6.77 -14.39 -0.25
CA ILE A 64 -6.95 -14.47 1.20
C ILE A 64 -7.11 -13.07 1.81
N ARG A 65 -6.28 -12.10 1.41
CA ARG A 65 -6.40 -10.71 1.89
C ARG A 65 -7.76 -10.11 1.55
N GLU A 66 -8.28 -10.34 0.34
CA GLU A 66 -9.61 -9.88 -0.06
C GLU A 66 -10.71 -10.53 0.78
N LYS A 67 -10.61 -11.85 1.02
CA LYS A 67 -11.56 -12.54 1.89
C LYS A 67 -11.55 -11.96 3.31
N VAL A 68 -10.37 -11.75 3.88
CA VAL A 68 -10.23 -11.14 5.22
C VAL A 68 -10.78 -9.72 5.20
N ALA A 69 -10.47 -8.91 4.20
CA ALA A 69 -10.97 -7.54 4.09
C ALA A 69 -12.51 -7.49 4.03
N ARG A 70 -13.15 -8.44 3.33
CA ARG A 70 -14.61 -8.58 3.30
C ARG A 70 -15.20 -8.95 4.66
N GLU A 71 -14.63 -9.94 5.34
CA GLU A 71 -15.08 -10.33 6.69
C GLU A 71 -14.88 -9.17 7.69
N MET A 72 -13.77 -8.45 7.61
CA MET A 72 -13.52 -7.26 8.45
C MET A 72 -14.50 -6.13 8.14
N LYS A 73 -14.85 -5.91 6.87
CA LYS A 73 -15.87 -4.94 6.47
C LYS A 73 -17.22 -5.26 7.12
N GLU A 74 -17.66 -6.51 7.08
CA GLU A 74 -18.90 -6.95 7.74
C GLU A 74 -18.88 -6.68 9.25
N LEU A 75 -17.74 -6.89 9.91
CA LEU A 75 -17.57 -6.60 11.34
C LEU A 75 -17.63 -5.10 11.65
N TYR A 76 -17.08 -4.26 10.77
CA TYR A 76 -17.07 -2.81 10.95
C TYR A 76 -18.45 -2.19 10.68
N GLU A 77 -19.20 -2.71 9.71
CA GLU A 77 -20.57 -2.27 9.39
C GLU A 77 -21.61 -2.76 10.40
N ALA A 78 -21.29 -3.77 11.21
CA ALA A 78 -22.21 -4.30 12.21
C ALA A 78 -22.57 -3.23 13.26
N LYS A 79 -23.86 -2.93 13.42
CA LYS A 79 -24.41 -1.96 14.39
C LYS A 79 -24.24 -2.34 15.87
N LYS A 80 -23.60 -3.48 16.16
CA LYS A 80 -23.40 -3.97 17.52
C LYS A 80 -22.36 -3.12 18.25
N VAL A 81 -22.75 -2.55 19.40
CA VAL A 81 -21.83 -1.90 20.34
C VAL A 81 -20.88 -2.97 20.88
N THR A 82 -19.58 -2.72 20.73
CA THR A 82 -18.55 -3.72 21.06
C THR A 82 -18.16 -3.69 22.54
N GLY A 83 -18.42 -2.56 23.21
CA GLY A 83 -17.94 -2.28 24.57
C GLY A 83 -16.44 -1.97 24.64
N SER A 84 -15.73 -2.00 23.50
CA SER A 84 -14.30 -1.73 23.39
C SER A 84 -14.05 -0.41 22.68
N LYS A 85 -13.42 0.54 23.39
CA LYS A 85 -13.04 1.84 22.82
C LYS A 85 -12.20 1.70 21.54
N ALA A 86 -11.32 0.69 21.48
CA ALA A 86 -10.49 0.45 20.31
C ALA A 86 -11.33 0.05 19.09
N MET A 87 -12.27 -0.87 19.28
CA MET A 87 -13.15 -1.32 18.20
C MET A 87 -14.12 -0.23 17.76
N ASP A 88 -14.67 0.53 18.71
CA ASP A 88 -15.57 1.64 18.39
C ASP A 88 -14.83 2.75 17.61
N SER A 89 -13.55 3.00 17.93
CA SER A 89 -12.70 3.94 17.19
C SER A 89 -12.44 3.47 15.75
N VAL A 90 -12.14 2.18 15.55
CA VAL A 90 -11.95 1.61 14.21
C VAL A 90 -13.24 1.72 13.38
N LYS A 91 -14.40 1.44 13.97
CA LYS A 91 -15.70 1.61 13.30
C LYS A 91 -15.95 3.06 12.89
N THR A 92 -15.67 4.01 13.79
CA THR A 92 -15.83 5.45 13.51
C THR A 92 -14.96 5.89 12.33
N ILE A 93 -13.69 5.45 12.30
CA ILE A 93 -12.76 5.74 11.20
C ILE A 93 -13.26 5.12 9.89
N PHE A 94 -13.73 3.86 9.95
CA PHE A 94 -14.27 3.16 8.79
C PHE A 94 -15.49 3.90 8.21
N GLU A 95 -16.46 4.26 9.05
CA GLU A 95 -17.66 5.00 8.64
C GLU A 95 -17.30 6.35 8.01
N ALA A 96 -16.37 7.11 8.60
CA ALA A 96 -15.91 8.38 8.05
C ALA A 96 -15.26 8.21 6.67
N CYS A 97 -14.42 7.19 6.50
CA CYS A 97 -13.77 6.86 5.23
C CYS A 97 -14.80 6.48 4.15
N MET A 98 -15.76 5.61 4.48
CA MET A 98 -16.77 5.16 3.53
C MET A 98 -17.75 6.28 3.14
N ALA A 99 -18.08 7.18 4.07
CA ALA A 99 -18.92 8.35 3.80
C ALA A 99 -18.21 9.40 2.91
N ALA A 100 -16.88 9.47 2.96
CA ALA A 100 -16.09 10.37 2.10
C ALA A 100 -16.11 9.92 0.63
N GLY A 101 -16.23 8.62 0.35
CA GLY A 101 -16.20 8.02 -0.99
C GLY A 101 -17.28 8.48 -1.98
N GLY A 102 -18.22 9.35 -1.57
CA GLY A 102 -19.24 9.96 -2.43
C GLY A 102 -19.24 11.49 -2.46
N LYS A 103 -18.40 12.16 -1.67
CA LYS A 103 -18.35 13.63 -1.60
C LYS A 103 -17.06 14.12 -2.26
N ARG A 104 -17.15 14.52 -3.53
CA ARG A 104 -16.07 15.19 -4.29
C ARG A 104 -15.74 16.59 -3.76
N ASN A 105 -16.59 17.16 -2.93
CA ASN A 105 -16.30 18.39 -2.24
C ASN A 105 -15.59 18.03 -0.93
N LEU A 106 -14.51 18.74 -0.62
CA LEU A 106 -13.76 18.74 0.65
C LEU A 106 -12.47 17.93 0.54
N LEU A 107 -11.33 18.66 0.49
CA LEU A 107 -10.15 18.49 1.33
C LEU A 107 -8.94 19.32 0.81
N GLY A 108 -9.02 19.97 -0.36
CA GLY A 108 -7.89 20.73 -0.90
C GLY A 108 -7.36 21.79 0.07
N ARG A 109 -8.28 22.45 0.79
CA ARG A 109 -7.90 23.43 1.83
C ARG A 109 -7.11 22.79 2.98
N GLN A 110 -7.52 21.62 3.47
CA GLN A 110 -6.81 20.94 4.55
C GLN A 110 -5.42 20.47 4.10
N ILE A 111 -5.28 20.04 2.85
CA ILE A 111 -3.99 19.69 2.26
C ILE A 111 -3.11 20.94 2.16
N VAL A 112 -3.64 22.07 1.69
CA VAL A 112 -2.90 23.34 1.63
C VAL A 112 -2.49 23.81 3.02
N GLU A 113 -3.38 23.75 4.02
CA GLU A 113 -3.07 24.09 5.42
C GLU A 113 -1.96 23.19 5.99
N ALA A 114 -1.96 21.89 5.66
CA ALA A 114 -0.86 20.99 6.03
C ALA A 114 0.47 21.37 5.36
N VAL A 115 0.45 21.84 4.11
CA VAL A 115 1.64 22.35 3.42
C VAL A 115 2.11 23.68 3.99
N GLU A 116 1.19 24.56 4.39
CA GLU A 116 1.50 25.83 5.07
C GLU A 116 2.17 25.55 6.43
N PHE A 117 1.67 24.57 7.19
CA PHE A 117 2.32 24.08 8.40
C PHE A 117 3.76 23.66 8.12
N LEU A 118 4.04 22.92 7.05
CA LEU A 118 5.40 22.45 6.74
C LEU A 118 6.37 23.58 6.34
N GLY A 119 5.89 24.75 5.91
CA GLY A 119 6.76 25.88 5.56
C GLY A 119 6.46 26.54 4.22
N TYR A 120 5.26 26.34 3.68
CA TYR A 120 4.80 26.88 2.41
C TYR A 120 5.59 26.30 1.21
N TRP A 121 4.91 26.08 0.10
CA TRP A 121 5.50 25.50 -1.10
C TRP A 121 5.43 26.51 -2.26
N PRO A 122 6.55 26.89 -2.93
CA PRO A 122 6.54 27.94 -3.95
C PRO A 122 5.49 27.74 -5.04
N VAL A 123 5.26 26.49 -5.45
CA VAL A 123 4.34 26.16 -6.54
C VAL A 123 2.88 26.44 -6.17
N ILE A 124 2.50 26.26 -4.90
CA ILE A 124 1.13 26.52 -4.42
C ILE A 124 0.97 27.97 -3.93
N HIS A 125 2.02 28.52 -3.32
CA HIS A 125 1.92 29.75 -2.54
C HIS A 125 2.47 30.99 -3.28
N GLY A 126 3.21 30.81 -4.37
CA GLY A 126 3.76 31.91 -5.18
C GLY A 126 4.48 32.94 -4.33
N SER A 127 4.03 34.19 -4.39
CA SER A 127 4.59 35.33 -3.65
C SER A 127 4.46 35.23 -2.12
N ARG A 128 3.60 34.35 -1.59
CA ARG A 128 3.52 34.09 -0.14
C ARG A 128 4.72 33.28 0.37
N TRP A 129 5.42 32.57 -0.52
CA TRP A 129 6.67 31.90 -0.19
C TRP A 129 7.87 32.85 -0.39
N SER A 130 8.87 32.74 0.48
CA SER A 130 10.07 33.58 0.42
C SER A 130 11.31 32.77 0.79
N GLU A 131 12.30 32.76 -0.09
CA GLU A 131 13.60 32.11 0.14
C GLU A 131 14.27 32.62 1.43
N LYS A 132 14.16 33.92 1.72
CA LYS A 132 14.73 34.54 2.93
C LYS A 132 14.10 34.06 4.24
N LYS A 133 12.90 33.46 4.17
CA LYS A 133 12.19 32.91 5.33
C LYS A 133 12.29 31.38 5.40
N PHE A 134 12.90 30.76 4.40
CA PHE A 134 12.99 29.31 4.31
C PHE A 134 14.17 28.81 5.15
N GLU A 135 13.86 27.98 6.14
CA GLU A 135 14.85 27.32 7.00
C GLU A 135 14.70 25.81 6.87
N LEU A 136 15.69 25.15 6.25
CA LEU A 136 15.64 23.70 6.02
C LEU A 136 15.52 22.92 7.34
N THR A 137 16.22 23.35 8.38
CA THR A 137 16.16 22.72 9.71
C THR A 137 14.74 22.76 10.29
N GLU A 138 14.05 23.89 10.16
CA GLU A 138 12.68 24.05 10.63
C GLU A 138 11.72 23.15 9.84
N LEU A 139 11.85 23.09 8.52
CA LEU A 139 11.10 22.13 7.69
C LEU A 139 11.31 20.69 8.17
N MET A 140 12.56 20.28 8.40
CA MET A 140 12.88 18.92 8.86
C MET A 140 12.29 18.61 10.25
N ILE A 141 12.29 19.58 11.16
CA ILE A 141 11.63 19.44 12.47
C ILE A 141 10.13 19.23 12.30
N ARG A 142 9.47 20.03 11.45
CA ARG A 142 8.02 19.93 11.22
C ARG A 142 7.63 18.64 10.50
N VAL A 143 8.43 18.20 9.54
CA VAL A 143 8.29 16.88 8.87
C VAL A 143 8.34 15.77 9.93
N ALA A 144 9.35 15.78 10.80
CA ALA A 144 9.49 14.78 11.87
C ALA A 144 8.32 14.82 12.88
N GLN A 145 7.81 16.01 13.20
CA GLN A 145 6.65 16.17 14.09
C GLN A 145 5.34 15.69 13.46
N SER A 146 5.20 15.85 12.14
CA SER A 146 4.00 15.43 11.42
C SER A 146 3.75 13.92 11.54
N ARG A 147 4.83 13.13 11.60
CA ARG A 147 4.82 11.65 11.57
C ARG A 147 4.10 11.04 10.36
N TYR A 148 3.74 11.84 9.36
CA TYR A 148 3.01 11.42 8.17
C TYR A 148 3.94 11.09 7.01
N VAL A 149 5.07 11.78 6.92
CA VAL A 149 5.99 11.75 5.78
C VAL A 149 7.44 11.82 6.24
N ASP A 150 8.33 11.14 5.53
CA ASP A 150 9.77 11.30 5.58
C ASP A 150 10.27 11.84 4.23
N THR A 151 11.19 12.80 4.26
CA THR A 151 11.81 13.36 3.05
C THR A 151 13.26 13.71 3.34
N LEU A 152 14.13 13.60 2.33
CA LEU A 152 15.59 13.78 2.39
C LEU A 152 16.30 12.76 3.30
N ILE A 153 15.98 12.75 4.59
CA ILE A 153 16.55 11.90 5.62
C ILE A 153 15.40 11.30 6.44
N SER A 154 15.42 9.98 6.61
CA SER A 154 14.49 9.29 7.49
C SER A 154 15.06 9.20 8.90
N VAL A 155 14.28 9.61 9.90
CA VAL A 155 14.67 9.56 11.32
C VAL A 155 13.62 8.78 12.11
N TYR A 156 14.02 7.68 12.73
CA TYR A 156 13.09 6.80 13.45
C TYR A 156 13.75 6.11 14.64
N ALA A 157 12.93 5.68 15.61
CA ALA A 157 13.40 4.92 16.77
C ALA A 157 13.17 3.42 16.55
N SER A 158 14.24 2.63 16.60
CA SER A 158 14.19 1.17 16.37
C SER A 158 15.11 0.45 17.37
N PRO A 159 14.85 -0.84 17.70
CA PRO A 159 15.76 -1.62 18.53
C PRO A 159 17.21 -1.55 18.04
N ASP A 160 18.15 -1.53 18.98
CA ASP A 160 19.57 -1.68 18.65
C ASP A 160 19.84 -3.10 18.16
N GLN A 161 20.45 -3.22 16.98
CA GLN A 161 20.81 -4.50 16.37
C GLN A 161 21.79 -5.31 17.24
N LYS A 162 22.59 -4.64 18.09
CA LYS A 162 23.53 -5.29 19.01
C LYS A 162 22.91 -5.59 20.38
N ASN A 163 21.82 -4.91 20.76
CA ASN A 163 21.15 -5.11 22.04
C ASN A 163 19.67 -4.73 21.93
N VAL A 164 18.84 -5.73 21.65
CA VAL A 164 17.40 -5.52 21.42
C VAL A 164 16.61 -5.07 22.66
N SER A 165 17.22 -5.07 23.85
CA SER A 165 16.62 -4.53 25.08
C SER A 165 16.62 -3.00 25.13
N ARG A 166 17.32 -2.31 24.22
CA ARG A 166 17.31 -0.85 24.09
C ARG A 166 16.93 -0.41 22.68
N ARG A 167 16.53 0.86 22.55
CA ARG A 167 16.25 1.52 21.28
C ARG A 167 17.24 2.65 21.04
N LEU A 168 17.56 2.88 19.77
CA LEU A 168 18.39 4.00 19.33
C LEU A 168 17.63 4.82 18.29
N ILE A 169 18.08 6.06 18.09
CA ILE A 169 17.67 6.86 16.94
C ILE A 169 18.47 6.38 15.74
N HIS A 170 17.77 6.06 14.66
CA HIS A 170 18.33 5.69 13.37
C HIS A 170 18.15 6.86 12.41
N ILE A 171 19.17 7.07 11.59
CA ILE A 171 19.19 8.06 10.52
C ILE A 171 19.56 7.29 9.25
N ASP A 172 18.70 7.37 8.24
CA ASP A 172 18.85 6.64 6.99
C ASP A 172 18.45 7.52 5.79
N GLN A 173 18.67 7.03 4.58
CA GLN A 173 18.19 7.65 3.36
C GLN A 173 16.67 7.87 3.41
N GLY A 174 16.23 9.05 2.98
CA GLY A 174 14.80 9.34 2.83
C GLY A 174 14.15 8.58 1.69
N SER A 175 12.81 8.50 1.74
CA SER A 175 12.02 7.91 0.67
C SER A 175 12.09 8.72 -0.64
N LEU A 176 12.06 8.01 -1.77
CA LEU A 176 11.90 8.61 -3.10
C LEU A 176 10.43 8.57 -3.50
N GLY A 177 10.00 9.54 -4.30
CA GLY A 177 8.58 9.70 -4.64
C GLY A 177 7.97 8.61 -5.53
N LEU A 178 8.79 7.81 -6.21
CA LEU A 178 8.38 6.59 -6.91
C LEU A 178 8.41 5.33 -6.02
N GLY A 179 8.70 5.49 -4.72
CA GLY A 179 8.67 4.43 -3.72
C GLY A 179 10.03 3.89 -3.31
N ALA A 180 10.01 2.94 -2.36
CA ALA A 180 11.20 2.27 -1.88
C ALA A 180 11.89 1.46 -3.00
N GLY A 181 13.21 1.53 -3.07
CA GLY A 181 13.99 0.86 -4.11
C GLY A 181 13.83 1.46 -5.52
N ALA A 182 13.14 2.61 -5.65
CA ALA A 182 12.90 3.24 -6.94
C ALA A 182 14.10 4.00 -7.52
N GLN A 183 15.27 3.94 -6.90
CA GLN A 183 16.49 4.63 -7.35
C GLN A 183 16.79 4.38 -8.84
N LYS A 184 16.60 3.14 -9.32
CA LYS A 184 16.82 2.78 -10.72
C LYS A 184 15.94 3.54 -11.71
N TYR A 185 14.72 3.94 -11.31
CA TYR A 185 13.84 4.74 -12.17
C TYR A 185 14.46 6.11 -12.48
N TYR A 186 15.18 6.68 -11.52
CA TYR A 186 15.80 8.00 -11.66
C TYR A 186 17.21 7.92 -12.28
N LEU A 187 17.91 6.79 -12.12
CA LEU A 187 19.27 6.62 -12.66
C LEU A 187 19.31 6.13 -14.11
N ASP A 188 18.29 5.40 -14.57
CA ASP A 188 18.18 4.90 -15.94
C ASP A 188 16.98 5.54 -16.64
N GLU A 189 17.10 6.84 -16.90
CA GLU A 189 16.02 7.64 -17.49
C GLU A 189 15.56 7.11 -18.84
N LYS A 190 16.47 6.52 -19.63
CA LYS A 190 16.14 5.95 -20.95
C LYS A 190 15.22 4.75 -20.81
N ARG A 191 15.50 3.84 -19.87
CA ARG A 191 14.66 2.67 -19.63
C ARG A 191 13.32 3.02 -18.99
N TYR A 192 13.29 4.02 -18.11
CA TYR A 192 12.14 4.37 -17.29
C TYR A 192 11.46 5.69 -17.69
N GLU A 193 11.71 6.17 -18.91
CA GLU A 193 11.21 7.45 -19.42
C GLU A 193 9.70 7.61 -19.26
N LYS A 194 8.94 6.54 -19.54
CA LYS A 194 7.48 6.53 -19.45
C LYS A 194 7.00 6.79 -18.02
N GLN A 195 7.63 6.13 -17.04
CA GLN A 195 7.29 6.27 -15.63
C GLN A 195 7.68 7.65 -15.10
N LEU A 196 8.84 8.17 -15.49
CA LEU A 196 9.27 9.52 -15.10
C LEU A 196 8.34 10.60 -15.68
N LYS A 197 7.93 10.47 -16.95
CA LYS A 197 6.95 11.37 -17.58
C LYS A 197 5.60 11.30 -16.87
N ALA A 198 5.11 10.10 -16.56
CA ALA A 198 3.86 9.91 -15.84
C ALA A 198 3.93 10.50 -14.42
N TYR A 199 5.05 10.30 -13.72
CA TYR A 199 5.26 10.83 -12.36
C TYR A 199 5.29 12.36 -12.36
N LYS A 200 6.01 12.98 -13.30
CA LYS A 200 6.01 14.43 -13.48
C LYS A 200 4.60 14.95 -13.76
N LYS A 201 3.88 14.33 -14.69
CA LYS A 201 2.50 14.69 -15.01
C LYS A 201 1.59 14.58 -13.79
N TYR A 202 1.70 13.49 -13.03
CA TYR A 202 0.90 13.26 -11.82
C TYR A 202 1.11 14.38 -10.79
N ILE A 203 2.36 14.74 -10.50
CA ILE A 203 2.65 15.86 -9.56
C ILE A 203 2.03 17.16 -10.07
N THR A 204 2.21 17.47 -11.36
CA THR A 204 1.66 18.69 -11.96
C THR A 204 0.14 18.73 -11.89
N ASP A 205 -0.54 17.65 -12.30
CA ASP A 205 -1.99 17.54 -12.30
C ASP A 205 -2.54 17.67 -10.86
N MET A 206 -1.90 17.02 -9.87
CA MET A 206 -2.31 17.13 -8.46
C MET A 206 -2.15 18.55 -7.91
N VAL A 207 -1.04 19.23 -8.24
CA VAL A 207 -0.83 20.63 -7.83
C VAL A 207 -1.89 21.54 -8.44
N ILE A 208 -2.15 21.40 -9.75
CA ILE A 208 -3.19 22.19 -10.44
C ILE A 208 -4.55 21.92 -9.80
N TYR A 209 -4.89 20.65 -9.56
CA TYR A 209 -6.14 20.27 -8.93
C TYR A 209 -6.33 20.95 -7.57
N GLN A 210 -5.31 20.96 -6.71
CA GLN A 210 -5.42 21.60 -5.40
C GLN A 210 -5.48 23.12 -5.46
N ILE A 211 -4.75 23.75 -6.38
CA ILE A 211 -4.82 25.20 -6.57
C ILE A 211 -6.23 25.59 -7.07
N SER A 212 -6.78 24.85 -8.04
CA SER A 212 -8.12 25.09 -8.56
C SER A 212 -9.20 24.90 -7.49
N ASP A 213 -9.10 23.86 -6.66
CA ASP A 213 -10.06 23.58 -5.57
C ASP A 213 -10.04 24.67 -4.49
N VAL A 214 -8.86 25.16 -4.11
CA VAL A 214 -8.71 26.10 -2.98
C VAL A 214 -8.88 27.57 -3.39
N PHE A 215 -8.37 27.95 -4.55
CA PHE A 215 -8.31 29.35 -4.99
C PHE A 215 -9.33 29.68 -6.08
N GLY A 216 -10.19 28.73 -6.47
CA GLY A 216 -11.35 28.99 -7.32
C GLY A 216 -10.99 29.44 -8.74
N MET A 217 -9.90 28.92 -9.33
CA MET A 217 -9.58 29.16 -10.73
C MET A 217 -10.42 28.23 -11.64
N TYR A 218 -11.73 28.44 -11.67
CA TYR A 218 -12.52 28.22 -12.88
C TYR A 218 -12.54 29.54 -13.65
N GLY A 219 -11.51 29.75 -14.46
CA GLY A 219 -11.47 30.76 -15.51
C GLY A 219 -11.50 30.07 -16.86
#